data_AF-A0A832NN52-F1
#
_entry.id   AF-A0A832NN52-F1
#
_cell.length_a   1.000
_cell.length_b   1.000
_cell.length_c   1.000
_cell.angle_alpha   90.00
_cell.angle_beta   90.00
_cell.angle_gamma   90.00
#
_symmetry.space_group_name_H-M   'P 1'
#
loop_
_entity.id
_entity.type
_entity.pdbx_description
1 polymer ?
#
loop_
_entity_poly.entity_id
_entity_poly.type
_entity_poly.pdbx_seq_one_letter_code
_entity_poly.pdbx_strand_id
1 'polypeptide(L)' 'MDDFLKSIAAILEVPEVRETDDLKSFEQWDSLSVLSVIAMLDAKHGVNLKAADLAGVNSAGELWRLVQSRKGA' A
#
# COMPACT_ATOMS: atom_id res chain seq x y z
N MET A 1 0.38 -3.79 -11.73
CA MET A 1 -0.15 -2.75 -10.82
C MET A 1 -1.56 -3.11 -10.39
N ASP A 2 -2.41 -3.62 -11.29
CA ASP A 2 -3.72 -4.20 -10.95
C ASP A 2 -3.73 -5.12 -9.73
N ASP A 3 -2.86 -6.15 -9.68
CA ASP A 3 -2.82 -7.07 -8.53
C ASP A 3 -2.48 -6.39 -7.20
N PHE A 4 -1.72 -5.30 -7.24
CA PHE A 4 -1.36 -4.52 -6.06
C PHE A 4 -2.57 -3.72 -5.57
N LEU A 5 -3.26 -3.01 -6.46
CA LEU A 5 -4.47 -2.25 -6.12
C LEU A 5 -5.58 -3.19 -5.60
N LYS A 6 -5.76 -4.36 -6.21
CA LYS A 6 -6.68 -5.40 -5.73
C LYS A 6 -6.30 -5.92 -4.35
N SER A 7 -5.01 -6.08 -4.07
CA SER A 7 -4.54 -6.51 -2.75
C SER A 7 -4.81 -5.46 -1.68
N ILE A 8 -4.62 -4.17 -2.00
CA ILE A 8 -4.96 -3.07 -1.08
C ILE A 8 -6.48 -3.00 -0.88
N ALA A 9 -7.26 -3.08 -1.95
CA ALA A 9 -8.72 -3.08 -1.86
C ALA A 9 -9.24 -4.22 -0.97
N ALA A 10 -8.64 -5.41 -1.08
CA ALA A 10 -8.97 -6.54 -0.21
C ALA A 10 -8.59 -6.30 1.27
N ILE A 11 -7.43 -5.68 1.54
CA ILE A 11 -6.99 -5.35 2.91
C ILE A 11 -7.89 -4.29 3.54
N LEU A 12 -8.30 -3.29 2.76
CA LEU A 12 -9.19 -2.22 3.20
C LEU A 12 -10.67 -2.60 3.12
N GLU A 13 -10.98 -3.83 2.72
CA GLU A 13 -12.35 -4.35 2.56
C GLU A 13 -13.24 -3.41 1.72
N VAL A 14 -12.65 -2.78 0.70
CA VAL A 14 -13.33 -1.84 -0.22
C VAL A 14 -13.48 -2.44 -1.62
N PRO A 15 -14.48 -2.01 -2.40
CA PRO A 15 -14.73 -2.57 -3.72
C PRO A 15 -13.59 -2.33 -4.73
N GLU A 16 -12.96 -1.16 -4.68
CA GLU A 16 -11.87 -0.78 -5.59
C GLU A 16 -10.99 0.29 -4.92
N VAL A 17 -9.69 0.29 -5.25
CA VAL A 17 -8.75 1.38 -4.94
C VAL A 17 -8.08 1.80 -6.24
N ARG A 18 -8.07 3.10 -6.52
CA ARG A 18 -7.39 3.67 -7.69
C ARG A 18 -6.04 4.23 -7.31
N GLU A 19 -5.20 4.40 -8.31
CA GLU A 19 -3.85 4.94 -8.14
C GLU A 19 -3.81 6.36 -7.60
N THR A 20 -4.83 7.17 -7.92
CA THR A 20 -4.98 8.56 -7.47
C THR A 20 -5.74 8.68 -6.16
N ASP A 21 -6.33 7.60 -5.67
CA ASP A 21 -7.11 7.66 -4.44
C ASP A 21 -6.18 7.87 -3.24
N ASP A 22 -6.59 8.76 -2.35
CA ASP A 22 -5.91 9.00 -1.10
C ASP A 22 -6.19 7.85 -0.13
N LEU A 23 -5.15 7.07 0.17
CA LEU A 23 -5.19 5.96 1.09
C LEU A 23 -5.64 6.42 2.49
N LYS A 24 -5.23 7.63 2.92
CA LYS A 24 -5.59 8.17 4.24
C LYS A 24 -7.04 8.62 4.32
N SER A 25 -7.73 8.76 3.19
CA SER A 25 -9.16 9.08 3.15
C SER A 25 -10.05 7.86 3.36
N PHE A 26 -9.53 6.64 3.26
CA PHE A 26 -10.29 5.43 3.60
C PHE A 26 -10.37 5.27 5.11
N GLU A 27 -11.57 5.06 5.65
CA GLU A 27 -11.80 4.85 7.08
C GLU A 27 -11.04 3.63 7.61
N GLN A 28 -10.87 2.62 6.76
CA GLN A 28 -10.16 1.39 7.05
C GLN A 28 -8.63 1.57 7.08
N TRP A 29 -8.10 2.71 6.65
CA TRP A 29 -6.66 3.01 6.65
C TRP A 29 -6.16 3.41 8.05
N ASP A 30 -6.03 2.39 8.89
CA ASP A 30 -5.55 2.45 10.27
C ASP A 30 -4.17 1.76 10.45
N SER A 31 -3.70 1.66 11.69
CA SER A 31 -2.43 0.98 11.99
C SER A 31 -2.41 -0.49 11.58
N LEU A 32 -3.55 -1.20 11.63
CA LEU A 32 -3.62 -2.64 11.36
C LEU A 32 -3.59 -2.93 9.86
N SER A 33 -4.36 -2.18 9.08
CA SER A 33 -4.34 -2.22 7.62
C SER A 33 -2.98 -1.78 7.07
N VAL A 34 -2.34 -0.75 7.64
CA VAL A 34 -0.97 -0.36 7.28
C VAL A 34 0.02 -1.50 7.52
N LEU A 35 -0.05 -2.19 8.66
CA LEU A 35 0.79 -3.36 8.93
C LEU A 35 0.50 -4.52 7.97
N SER A 36 -0.77 -4.73 7.63
CA SER A 36 -1.21 -5.77 6.69
C SER A 36 -0.70 -5.48 5.27
N VAL A 37 -0.72 -4.21 4.85
CA VAL A 37 -0.10 -3.75 3.61
C VAL A 37 1.39 -4.02 3.65
N ILE A 38 2.12 -3.59 4.70
CA ILE A 38 3.57 -3.85 4.83
C ILE A 38 3.88 -5.35 4.68
N ALA A 39 3.16 -6.21 5.40
CA ALA A 39 3.34 -7.66 5.33
C ALA A 39 3.05 -8.21 3.92
N MET A 40 2.02 -7.69 3.25
CA MET A 40 1.71 -8.04 1.86
C MET A 40 2.83 -7.63 0.91
N LEU A 41 3.44 -6.45 1.11
CA LEU A 41 4.56 -5.98 0.28
C LEU A 41 5.82 -6.81 0.48
N ASP A 42 6.11 -7.21 1.71
CA ASP A 42 7.21 -8.11 2.01
C ASP A 42 7.00 -9.48 1.34
N ALA A 43 5.82 -10.08 1.53
CA ALA A 43 5.50 -11.41 1.01
C ALA A 43 5.38 -11.48 -0.53
N LYS A 44 4.72 -10.49 -1.17
CA LYS A 44 4.49 -10.51 -2.62
C LYS A 44 5.58 -9.83 -3.43
N HIS A 45 6.18 -8.77 -2.90
CA HIS A 45 7.11 -7.93 -3.64
C HIS A 45 8.54 -8.04 -3.14
N GLY A 46 8.79 -8.71 -2.00
CA GLY A 46 10.11 -8.81 -1.39
C GLY A 46 10.63 -7.47 -0.85
N VAL A 47 9.70 -6.54 -0.56
CA VAL A 47 10.03 -5.18 -0.16
C VAL A 47 9.62 -4.96 1.28
N ASN A 48 10.62 -4.77 2.14
CA ASN A 48 10.40 -4.49 3.56
C ASN A 48 10.31 -2.97 3.78
N LEU A 49 9.09 -2.48 4.05
CA LEU A 49 8.80 -1.09 4.37
C LEU A 49 8.42 -0.95 5.84
N LYS A 50 8.75 0.20 6.44
CA LYS A 50 8.31 0.54 7.80
C LYS A 50 7.10 1.46 7.73
N ALA A 51 6.26 1.46 8.77
CA ALA A 51 5.14 2.40 8.87
C ALA A 51 5.58 3.87 8.71
N ALA A 52 6.79 4.22 9.15
CA ALA A 52 7.38 5.53 8.94
C ALA A 52 7.64 5.87 7.45
N ASP A 53 7.96 4.87 6.61
CA ASP A 53 8.10 5.06 5.15
C ASP A 53 6.73 5.34 4.50
N LEU A 54 5.64 4.77 5.03
CA LEU A 54 4.28 5.01 4.56
C LEU A 54 3.69 6.34 5.06
N ALA A 55 4.24 6.95 6.12
CA ALA A 55 3.71 8.20 6.65
C ALA A 55 3.71 9.34 5.61
N GLY A 56 4.70 9.36 4.71
CA GLY A 56 4.82 10.31 3.60
C GLY A 56 4.03 9.94 2.34
N VAL A 57 3.42 8.75 2.30
CA VAL A 57 2.64 8.26 1.16
C VAL A 57 1.19 8.66 1.35
N ASN A 58 0.60 9.26 0.33
CA ASN A 58 -0.82 9.64 0.36
C ASN A 58 -1.64 8.77 -0.59
N SER A 59 -1.13 8.45 -1.78
CA SER A 59 -1.88 7.68 -2.77
C SER A 59 -1.37 6.27 -3.01
N ALA A 60 -2.23 5.38 -3.52
CA ALA A 60 -1.82 4.02 -3.90
C ALA A 60 -0.74 4.03 -5.00
N GLY A 61 -0.77 5.01 -5.92
CA GLY A 61 0.26 5.21 -6.93
C GLY A 61 1.61 5.64 -6.35
N GLU A 62 1.61 6.49 -5.32
CA GLU A 62 2.83 6.83 -4.57
C GLU A 62 3.39 5.62 -3.83
N LEU A 63 2.53 4.82 -3.19
CA LEU A 63 2.94 3.59 -2.52
C LEU A 63 3.59 2.62 -3.52
N TRP A 64 2.97 2.44 -4.69
CA TRP A 64 3.51 1.60 -5.74
C TRP A 64 4.88 2.08 -6.23
N ARG A 65 5.05 3.39 -6.45
CA ARG A 65 6.34 3.98 -6.81
C ARG A 65 7.40 3.74 -5.74
N LEU A 66 7.04 3.87 -4.46
CA LEU A 66 7.95 3.58 -3.35
C LEU A 66 8.41 2.12 -3.37
N VAL A 67 7.48 1.18 -3.59
CA VAL A 67 7.78 -0.26 -3.71
C VAL A 67 8.73 -0.52 -4.87
N GLN A 68 8.48 0.07 -6.04
CA GLN A 68 9.37 -0.09 -7.21
C GLN A 68 10.77 0.48 -6.94
N SER A 69 10.87 1.64 -6.28
CA SER A 69 12.14 2.25 -5.90
C SER A 69 12.96 1.36 -4.95
N ARG A 70 12.31 0.69 -4.00
CA ARG A 70 12.96 -0.24 -3.07
C ARG A 70 13.35 -1.57 -3.71
N LYS A 71 12.58 -2.06 -4.69
CA LYS A 71 12.84 -3.33 -5.38
C LYS A 71 14.04 -3.25 -6.34
N GLY A 72 14.38 -2.06 -6.81
CA GLY A 72 15.53 -1.81 -7.68
C GLY A 72 16.81 -1.36 -6.97
N ALA A 73 16.83 -1.32 -5.64
CA ALA A 73 17.95 -0.85 -4.82
C ALA A 73 18.78 -2.00 -4.23
#